data_AF-A0A4D6HJ99-F1
#
_entry.id   AF-A0A4D6HJ99-F1
#
_cell.length_a   1.000
_cell.length_b   1.000
_cell.length_c   1.000
_cell.angle_alpha   90.00
_cell.angle_beta   90.00
_cell.angle_gamma   90.00
#
_symmetry.space_group_name_H-M   'P 1'
#
loop_
_entity.id
_entity.type
_entity.pdbx_description
1 polymer ?
#
loop_
_entity_poly.entity_id
_entity_poly.type
_entity_poly.pdbx_seq_one_letter_code
_entity_poly.pdbx_strand_id
1 'polypeptide(L)'
;MIVAATLTVLGLLIGIGIVQRHGLRLSGVLVVPLFAVYALYDFIAIPAFILGIVASYYGLTILQRRTFLFGRQLLLASMGISMTVPLGVFGGLSLAGVPGLMLSEVAFVASILPGVAAYNYHQLESDRRRDDVLLSVATLIGLTGLGVGLVSLSLAPYLGQLTPPVLYGDGSDIATLQQATVGESAFTLDASFSLILGVILIGLFVSEGVYFRWGIRLNGIIALPLLALFSLQSAAVLPLYVAGLAVVYWLITQIHRRTLLYGRVLLAIGLAIAVSGAIPIAIVAPVTTGLHLFFTAILIGIGAYNLHRMPPEHRSMSLALSAGAFVGFLGGLRVLISPAQAGLLVDPGLLEFGLAAAAVTAGAITAFRLERLRPSAAERRRITSHKHT
;
A
#
# COMPACT_ATOMS: atom_id res chain seq x y z
N MET A 1 -13.82 -4.31 -11.34
CA MET A 1 -12.39 -3.94 -11.16
C MET A 1 -11.83 -3.03 -12.26
N ILE A 2 -12.26 -3.21 -13.52
CA ILE A 2 -11.76 -2.45 -14.70
C ILE A 2 -11.73 -0.93 -14.49
N VAL A 3 -12.82 -0.33 -14.00
CA VAL A 3 -12.87 1.14 -13.80
C VAL A 3 -11.83 1.59 -12.79
N ALA A 4 -11.73 0.95 -11.62
CA ALA A 4 -10.72 1.28 -10.60
C ALA A 4 -9.29 1.16 -11.15
N ALA A 5 -9.02 0.08 -11.90
CA ALA A 5 -7.73 -0.11 -12.57
C ALA A 5 -7.45 0.98 -13.60
N THR A 6 -8.45 1.37 -14.40
CA THR A 6 -8.35 2.41 -15.42
C THR A 6 -8.04 3.77 -14.80
N LEU A 7 -8.79 4.19 -13.77
CA LEU A 7 -8.54 5.44 -13.05
C LEU A 7 -7.14 5.46 -12.44
N THR A 8 -6.73 4.33 -11.87
CA THR A 8 -5.41 4.19 -11.25
C THR A 8 -4.30 4.30 -12.28
N VAL A 9 -4.38 3.54 -13.37
CA VAL A 9 -3.38 3.55 -14.45
C VAL A 9 -3.32 4.92 -15.11
N LEU A 10 -4.46 5.53 -15.43
CA LEU A 10 -4.49 6.86 -16.04
C LEU A 10 -3.87 7.91 -15.10
N GLY A 11 -4.22 7.90 -13.81
CA GLY A 11 -3.61 8.82 -12.85
C GLY A 11 -2.11 8.61 -12.67
N LEU A 12 -1.63 7.35 -12.73
CA LEU A 12 -0.19 7.05 -12.73
C LEU A 12 0.51 7.58 -13.98
N LEU A 13 -0.10 7.44 -15.17
CA LEU A 13 0.44 7.93 -16.44
C LEU A 13 0.48 9.46 -16.49
N ILE A 14 -0.60 10.13 -16.05
CA ILE A 14 -0.63 11.59 -15.86
C ILE A 14 0.48 12.00 -14.90
N GLY A 15 0.63 11.26 -13.79
CA GLY A 15 1.69 11.48 -12.81
C GLY A 15 3.09 11.40 -13.41
N ILE A 16 3.36 10.39 -14.24
CA ILE A 16 4.64 10.27 -14.97
C ILE A 16 4.86 11.50 -15.84
N GLY A 17 3.87 11.92 -16.62
CA GLY A 17 3.96 13.08 -17.50
C GLY A 17 4.26 14.38 -16.75
N ILE A 18 3.57 14.62 -15.63
CA ILE A 18 3.75 15.82 -14.81
C ILE A 18 5.12 15.80 -14.11
N VAL A 19 5.53 14.66 -13.53
CA VAL A 19 6.84 14.51 -12.87
C VAL A 19 7.97 14.78 -13.88
N GLN A 20 7.89 14.25 -15.10
CA GLN A 20 8.94 14.45 -16.10
C GLN A 20 8.98 15.89 -16.65
N ARG A 21 7.82 16.52 -16.85
CA ARG A 21 7.76 17.87 -17.44
C ARG A 21 8.03 18.99 -16.43
N HIS A 22 7.48 18.86 -15.23
CA HIS A 22 7.47 19.95 -14.24
C HIS A 22 8.30 19.63 -13.00
N GLY A 23 8.83 18.41 -12.84
CA GLY A 23 9.58 18.00 -11.65
C GLY A 23 8.77 17.98 -10.34
N LEU A 24 7.44 18.01 -10.45
CA LEU A 24 6.51 17.96 -9.33
C LEU A 24 6.35 16.54 -8.78
N ARG A 25 5.77 16.39 -7.59
CA ARG A 25 5.66 15.10 -6.88
C ARG A 25 4.23 14.56 -6.82
N LEU A 26 3.24 15.40 -7.14
CA LEU A 26 1.80 15.12 -7.08
C LEU A 26 1.41 14.43 -5.79
N SER A 27 1.89 14.95 -4.65
CA SER A 27 1.59 14.41 -3.32
C SER A 27 2.04 12.94 -3.10
N GLY A 28 2.69 12.30 -4.08
CA GLY A 28 3.03 10.88 -4.09
C GLY A 28 2.35 10.12 -5.23
N VAL A 29 3.13 9.24 -5.88
CA VAL A 29 2.74 8.50 -7.10
C VAL A 29 1.35 7.85 -7.03
N LEU A 30 0.99 7.29 -5.88
CA LEU A 30 -0.27 6.57 -5.68
C LEU A 30 -1.40 7.41 -5.09
N VAL A 31 -1.08 8.56 -4.47
CA VAL A 31 -2.03 9.28 -3.61
C VAL A 31 -3.25 9.73 -4.41
N VAL A 32 -3.03 10.47 -5.50
CA VAL A 32 -4.09 11.03 -6.34
C VAL A 32 -4.95 9.96 -7.02
N PRO A 33 -4.37 9.00 -7.80
CA PRO A 33 -5.19 7.98 -8.47
C PRO A 33 -6.01 7.13 -7.50
N LEU A 34 -5.40 6.75 -6.38
CA LEU A 34 -6.03 5.83 -5.45
C LEU A 34 -7.08 6.54 -4.60
N PHE A 35 -6.87 7.82 -4.27
CA PHE A 35 -7.89 8.64 -3.64
C PHE A 35 -9.10 8.86 -4.56
N ALA A 36 -8.91 9.01 -5.88
CA ALA A 36 -10.03 9.09 -6.82
C ALA A 36 -10.91 7.83 -6.76
N VAL A 37 -10.31 6.65 -6.71
CA VAL A 37 -11.03 5.37 -6.55
C VAL A 37 -11.78 5.33 -5.22
N TYR A 38 -11.14 5.72 -4.12
CA TYR A 38 -11.78 5.67 -2.81
C TYR A 38 -12.87 6.70 -2.60
N ALA A 39 -12.69 7.91 -3.12
CA ALA A 39 -13.71 8.95 -3.07
C ALA A 39 -14.95 8.57 -3.89
N LEU A 40 -14.85 7.62 -4.83
CA LEU A 40 -16.01 7.06 -5.53
C LEU A 40 -16.60 5.85 -4.80
N TYR A 41 -15.75 5.07 -4.15
CA TYR A 41 -16.17 3.90 -3.39
C TYR A 41 -16.90 4.27 -2.09
N ASP A 42 -16.38 5.25 -1.36
CA ASP A 42 -16.89 5.69 -0.06
C ASP A 42 -16.77 7.23 0.03
N PHE A 43 -17.91 7.93 0.05
CA PHE A 43 -17.94 9.39 0.11
C PHE A 43 -17.42 9.93 1.44
N ILE A 44 -17.50 9.15 2.53
CA ILE A 44 -16.94 9.50 3.84
C ILE A 44 -15.40 9.49 3.79
N ALA A 45 -14.81 8.77 2.84
CA ALA A 45 -13.37 8.80 2.62
C ALA A 45 -12.88 10.22 2.30
N ILE A 46 -13.68 11.09 1.67
CA ILE A 46 -13.29 12.46 1.32
C ILE A 46 -12.96 13.30 2.58
N PRO A 47 -13.90 13.54 3.52
CA PRO A 47 -13.60 14.29 4.73
C PRO A 47 -12.54 13.60 5.59
N ALA A 48 -12.51 12.26 5.64
CA ALA A 48 -11.48 11.52 6.37
C ALA A 48 -10.07 11.73 5.78
N PHE A 49 -9.96 11.78 4.46
CA PHE A 49 -8.70 12.04 3.76
C PHE A 49 -8.20 13.45 4.03
N ILE A 50 -9.07 14.46 3.91
CA ILE A 50 -8.74 15.86 4.20
C ILE A 50 -8.26 15.99 5.65
N LEU A 51 -9.01 15.44 6.60
CA LEU A 51 -8.64 15.41 8.01
C LEU A 51 -7.27 14.75 8.22
N GLY A 52 -7.03 13.60 7.58
CA GLY A 52 -5.76 12.88 7.64
C GLY A 52 -4.58 13.70 7.09
N ILE A 53 -4.74 14.40 5.96
CA ILE A 53 -3.69 15.27 5.42
C ILE A 53 -3.39 16.39 6.41
N VAL A 54 -4.42 17.08 6.88
CA VAL A 54 -4.29 18.23 7.77
C VAL A 54 -3.62 17.82 9.09
N ALA A 55 -4.13 16.76 9.72
CA ALA A 55 -3.59 16.23 10.97
C ALA A 55 -2.12 15.80 10.83
N SER A 56 -1.78 15.06 9.77
CA SER A 56 -0.41 14.64 9.53
C SER A 56 0.50 15.82 9.21
N TYR A 57 0.05 16.79 8.41
CA TYR A 57 0.87 17.95 8.06
C TYR A 57 1.25 18.79 9.28
N TYR A 58 0.27 19.08 10.15
CA TYR A 58 0.53 19.78 11.42
C TYR A 58 1.33 18.91 12.41
N GLY A 59 1.00 17.62 12.52
CA GLY A 59 1.71 16.69 13.38
C GLY A 59 3.20 16.56 12.99
N LEU A 60 3.51 16.51 11.69
CA LEU A 60 4.89 16.55 11.20
C LEU A 60 5.61 17.83 11.60
N THR A 61 4.94 18.98 11.48
CA THR A 61 5.50 20.28 11.87
C THR A 61 5.85 20.31 13.36
N ILE A 62 4.98 19.74 14.21
CA ILE A 62 5.22 19.63 15.66
C ILE A 62 6.38 18.68 15.93
N LEU A 63 6.39 17.50 15.30
CA LEU A 63 7.43 16.49 15.50
C LEU A 63 8.80 17.01 15.10
N GLN A 64 8.95 17.70 13.96
CA GLN A 64 10.23 18.27 13.55
C GLN A 64 10.73 19.38 14.49
N ARG A 65 9.82 20.14 15.11
CA ARG A 65 10.18 21.19 16.09
C ARG A 65 10.56 20.61 17.44
N ARG A 66 10.06 19.42 17.80
CA ARG A 66 10.20 18.82 19.13
C ARG A 66 11.13 17.61 19.17
N THR A 67 11.49 17.04 18.02
CA THR A 67 12.26 15.80 17.92
C THR A 67 13.25 15.86 16.76
N PHE A 68 14.23 14.97 16.75
CA PHE A 68 15.21 14.82 15.66
C PHE A 68 14.79 13.76 14.63
N LEU A 69 13.48 13.61 14.39
CA LEU A 69 12.96 12.65 13.41
C LEU A 69 13.07 13.23 11.98
N PHE A 70 13.77 12.52 11.10
CA PHE A 70 13.98 12.94 9.71
C PHE A 70 13.78 11.80 8.71
N GLY A 71 13.60 12.18 7.43
CA GLY A 71 13.54 11.25 6.31
C GLY A 71 12.45 10.19 6.47
N ARG A 72 12.86 8.91 6.50
CA ARG A 72 11.92 7.77 6.55
C ARG A 72 11.10 7.72 7.83
N GLN A 73 11.69 8.04 8.98
CA GLN A 73 10.97 8.00 10.26
C GLN A 73 9.84 9.03 10.29
N LEU A 74 10.07 10.19 9.67
CA LEU A 74 9.06 11.22 9.51
C LEU A 74 7.90 10.74 8.61
N LEU A 75 8.21 10.04 7.51
CA LEU A 75 7.18 9.43 6.65
C LEU A 75 6.34 8.40 7.43
N LEU A 76 6.99 7.55 8.24
CA LEU A 76 6.29 6.57 9.08
C LEU A 76 5.37 7.25 10.10
N ALA A 77 5.87 8.29 10.77
CA ALA A 77 5.08 9.07 11.71
C ALA A 77 3.86 9.71 11.03
N SER A 78 4.01 10.29 9.83
CA SER A 78 2.86 10.84 9.10
C SER A 78 1.82 9.81 8.70
N MET A 79 2.24 8.59 8.33
CA MET A 79 1.31 7.49 8.04
C MET A 79 0.57 7.06 9.30
N GLY A 80 1.28 6.94 10.44
CA GLY A 80 0.66 6.62 11.72
C GLY A 80 -0.40 7.66 12.12
N ILE A 81 -0.06 8.95 12.05
CA ILE A 81 -0.98 10.04 12.38
C ILE A 81 -2.21 10.01 11.47
N SER A 82 -2.04 9.82 10.15
CA SER A 82 -3.16 9.84 9.21
C SER A 82 -4.08 8.64 9.34
N MET A 83 -3.61 7.51 9.89
CA MET A 83 -4.46 6.37 10.19
C MET A 83 -5.17 6.55 11.54
N THR A 84 -4.46 7.02 12.57
CA THR A 84 -5.01 7.11 13.93
C THR A 84 -6.02 8.24 14.08
N VAL A 85 -5.77 9.42 13.48
CA VAL A 85 -6.63 10.59 13.71
C VAL A 85 -8.02 10.44 13.08
N PRO A 86 -8.18 10.09 11.78
CA PRO A 86 -9.51 9.84 11.21
C PRO A 86 -10.23 8.71 11.93
N LEU A 87 -9.54 7.61 12.25
CA LEU A 87 -10.17 6.51 13.01
C LEU A 87 -10.68 7.00 14.37
N GLY A 88 -9.90 7.79 15.11
CA GLY A 88 -10.31 8.35 16.40
C GLY A 88 -11.50 9.30 16.28
N VAL A 89 -11.52 10.16 15.25
CA VAL A 89 -12.61 11.11 15.03
C VAL A 89 -13.90 10.41 14.59
N PHE A 90 -13.86 9.62 13.51
CA PHE A 90 -15.05 8.94 13.00
C PHE A 90 -15.53 7.84 13.95
N GLY A 91 -14.61 7.11 14.58
CA GLY A 91 -14.94 6.14 15.63
C GLY A 91 -15.58 6.81 16.86
N GLY A 92 -15.04 7.96 17.30
CA GLY A 92 -15.62 8.73 18.40
C GLY A 92 -17.01 9.29 18.09
N LEU A 93 -17.22 9.79 16.87
CA LEU A 93 -18.54 10.26 16.41
C LEU A 93 -19.56 9.11 16.31
N SER A 94 -19.12 7.94 15.83
CA SER A 94 -19.96 6.74 15.81
C SER A 94 -20.36 6.30 17.22
N LEU A 95 -19.42 6.31 18.18
CA LEU A 95 -19.72 6.01 19.60
C LEU A 95 -20.64 7.05 20.24
N ALA A 96 -20.59 8.31 19.79
CA ALA A 96 -21.52 9.36 20.20
C ALA A 96 -22.92 9.24 19.55
N GLY A 97 -23.15 8.21 18.74
CA GLY A 97 -24.45 7.92 18.13
C GLY A 97 -24.76 8.74 16.88
N VAL A 98 -23.75 9.35 16.24
CA VAL A 98 -23.97 10.07 14.97
C VAL A 98 -24.14 9.03 13.84
N PRO A 99 -25.33 8.94 13.23
CA PRO A 99 -25.61 7.93 12.22
C PRO A 99 -24.84 8.19 10.93
N GLY A 100 -24.45 7.12 10.24
CA GLY A 100 -23.85 7.20 8.90
C GLY A 100 -22.40 7.68 8.84
N LEU A 101 -21.66 7.73 9.96
CA LEU A 101 -20.25 8.14 10.01
C LEU A 101 -19.28 6.98 10.27
N MET A 102 -19.52 5.82 9.65
CA MET A 102 -18.59 4.70 9.73
C MET A 102 -17.72 4.66 8.48
N LEU A 103 -16.40 4.59 8.67
CA LEU A 103 -15.46 4.36 7.58
C LEU A 103 -15.64 2.95 7.02
N SER A 104 -15.67 2.81 5.70
CA SER A 104 -15.52 1.49 5.09
C SER A 104 -14.13 0.92 5.38
N GLU A 105 -13.99 -0.41 5.36
CA GLU A 105 -12.69 -1.07 5.50
C GLU A 105 -11.69 -0.66 4.42
N VAL A 106 -12.20 -0.39 3.22
CA VAL A 106 -11.41 0.11 2.10
C VAL A 106 -10.88 1.52 2.41
N ALA A 107 -11.75 2.42 2.89
CA ALA A 107 -11.35 3.76 3.32
C ALA A 107 -10.40 3.72 4.52
N PHE A 108 -10.54 2.73 5.41
CA PHE A 108 -9.62 2.53 6.52
C PHE A 108 -8.22 2.14 6.04
N VAL A 109 -8.08 1.17 5.13
CA VAL A 109 -6.77 0.83 4.54
C VAL A 109 -6.21 2.03 3.75
N ALA A 110 -7.07 2.81 3.10
CA ALA A 110 -6.69 4.04 2.39
C ALA A 110 -6.11 5.14 3.27
N SER A 111 -6.42 5.15 4.57
CA SER A 111 -6.05 6.21 5.53
C SER A 111 -4.53 6.37 5.73
N ILE A 112 -3.72 5.48 5.15
CA ILE A 112 -2.25 5.63 5.06
C ILE A 112 -1.85 6.74 4.08
N LEU A 113 -2.59 6.89 2.97
CA LEU A 113 -2.24 7.78 1.86
C LEU A 113 -2.23 9.28 2.22
N PRO A 114 -3.16 9.81 3.04
CA PRO A 114 -3.11 11.19 3.50
C PRO A 114 -1.78 11.52 4.20
N GLY A 115 -1.21 10.58 4.97
CA GLY A 115 0.09 10.73 5.60
C GLY A 115 1.22 10.85 4.59
N VAL A 116 1.19 10.02 3.54
CA VAL A 116 2.13 10.10 2.41
C VAL A 116 2.02 11.46 1.70
N ALA A 117 0.79 11.94 1.48
CA ALA A 117 0.50 13.24 0.87
C ALA A 117 1.09 14.38 1.71
N ALA A 118 0.76 14.40 3.00
CA ALA A 118 1.27 15.39 3.95
C ALA A 118 2.79 15.43 3.99
N TYR A 119 3.44 14.25 4.06
CA TYR A 119 4.90 14.16 4.02
C TYR A 119 5.48 14.72 2.72
N ASN A 120 4.89 14.39 1.56
CA ASN A 120 5.40 14.89 0.27
C ASN A 120 5.23 16.42 0.14
N TYR A 121 4.11 17.00 0.58
CA TYR A 121 3.91 18.45 0.61
C TYR A 121 4.87 19.16 1.56
N HIS A 122 5.14 18.54 2.71
CA HIS A 122 6.09 19.07 3.69
C HIS A 122 7.53 19.08 3.14
N GLN A 123 7.86 18.16 2.23
CA GLN A 123 9.18 18.06 1.60
C GLN A 123 9.32 18.89 0.32
N LEU A 124 8.31 19.68 -0.05
CA LEU A 124 8.36 20.62 -1.16
C LEU A 124 8.63 22.04 -0.65
N GLU A 125 9.41 22.78 -1.42
CA GLU A 125 9.60 24.23 -1.26
C GLU A 125 8.23 24.95 -1.33
N SER A 126 8.10 26.06 -0.60
CA SER A 126 6.85 26.81 -0.47
C SER A 126 6.24 27.17 -1.82
N ASP A 127 7.07 27.54 -2.78
CA ASP A 127 6.65 28.15 -4.04
C ASP A 127 6.05 27.09 -4.97
N ARG A 128 6.65 25.90 -4.99
CA ARG A 128 6.18 24.75 -5.80
C ARG A 128 5.05 23.96 -5.14
N ARG A 129 4.83 24.16 -3.83
CA ARG A 129 3.79 23.45 -3.09
C ARG A 129 2.39 23.80 -3.61
N ARG A 130 2.16 25.07 -3.98
CA ARG A 130 0.86 25.51 -4.53
C ARG A 130 0.57 24.82 -5.86
N ASP A 131 1.54 24.79 -6.76
CA ASP A 131 1.40 24.14 -8.06
C ASP A 131 1.18 22.64 -7.93
N ASP A 132 1.92 21.97 -7.02
CA ASP A 132 1.75 20.54 -6.74
C ASP A 132 0.33 20.25 -6.22
N VAL A 133 -0.16 21.06 -5.26
CA VAL A 133 -1.52 20.93 -4.73
C VAL A 133 -2.57 21.17 -5.81
N LEU A 134 -2.44 22.24 -6.60
CA LEU A 134 -3.41 22.57 -7.65
C LEU A 134 -3.48 21.49 -8.72
N LEU A 135 -2.34 20.98 -9.19
CA LEU A 135 -2.31 19.90 -10.17
C LEU A 135 -2.79 18.57 -9.59
N SER A 136 -2.49 18.28 -8.32
CA SER A 136 -3.05 17.11 -7.63
C SER A 136 -4.57 17.18 -7.52
N VAL A 137 -5.11 18.34 -7.15
CA VAL A 137 -6.56 18.57 -7.05
C VAL A 137 -7.23 18.51 -8.43
N ALA A 138 -6.65 19.18 -9.44
CA ALA A 138 -7.18 19.14 -10.80
C ALA A 138 -7.19 17.71 -11.37
N THR A 139 -6.11 16.96 -11.15
CA THR A 139 -6.01 15.55 -11.56
C THR A 139 -7.03 14.70 -10.81
N LEU A 140 -7.18 14.90 -9.49
CA LEU A 140 -8.18 14.20 -8.69
C LEU A 140 -9.59 14.46 -9.22
N ILE A 141 -9.98 15.72 -9.41
CA ILE A 141 -11.30 16.10 -9.93
C ILE A 141 -11.54 15.47 -11.31
N GLY A 142 -10.54 15.52 -12.20
CA GLY A 142 -10.62 14.90 -13.53
C GLY A 142 -10.82 13.39 -13.47
N LEU A 143 -10.06 12.68 -12.62
CA LEU A 143 -10.19 11.24 -12.44
C LEU A 143 -11.51 10.85 -11.78
N THR A 144 -11.94 11.58 -10.75
CA THR A 144 -13.24 11.36 -10.09
C THR A 144 -14.38 11.59 -11.08
N GLY A 145 -14.36 12.70 -11.85
CA GLY A 145 -15.36 12.98 -12.88
C GLY A 145 -15.41 11.91 -13.98
N LEU A 146 -14.23 11.44 -14.43
CA LEU A 146 -14.15 10.31 -15.36
C LEU A 146 -14.76 9.04 -14.74
N GLY A 147 -14.44 8.77 -13.47
CA GLY A 147 -14.97 7.61 -12.75
C GLY A 147 -16.49 7.66 -12.59
N VAL A 148 -17.06 8.82 -12.27
CA VAL A 148 -18.53 9.05 -12.28
C VAL A 148 -19.10 8.72 -13.65
N GLY A 149 -18.50 9.19 -14.74
CA GLY A 149 -19.00 8.88 -16.09
C GLY A 149 -18.89 7.39 -16.47
N LEU A 150 -17.81 6.72 -16.03
CA LEU A 150 -17.55 5.31 -16.32
C LEU A 150 -18.39 4.34 -15.49
N VAL A 151 -18.79 4.71 -14.28
CA VAL A 151 -19.70 3.93 -13.44
C VAL A 151 -21.12 4.35 -13.77
N SER A 152 -21.71 3.84 -14.83
CA SER A 152 -23.06 4.21 -15.26
C SER A 152 -23.88 2.99 -15.67
N LEU A 153 -25.20 3.08 -15.56
CA LEU A 153 -26.11 1.98 -15.88
C LEU A 153 -25.91 1.45 -17.32
N SER A 154 -25.66 2.33 -18.27
CA SER A 154 -25.40 1.98 -19.67
C SER A 154 -24.10 1.18 -19.89
N LEU A 155 -23.10 1.41 -19.04
CA LEU A 155 -21.79 0.76 -19.15
C LEU A 155 -21.65 -0.47 -18.24
N ALA A 156 -22.58 -0.68 -17.31
CA ALA A 156 -22.56 -1.81 -16.37
C ALA A 156 -22.44 -3.20 -17.05
N PRO A 157 -23.15 -3.51 -18.16
CA PRO A 157 -23.00 -4.80 -18.85
C PRO A 157 -21.59 -5.03 -19.42
N TYR A 158 -20.88 -3.95 -19.78
CA TYR A 158 -19.58 -4.02 -20.43
C TYR A 158 -18.41 -3.90 -19.47
N LEU A 159 -18.56 -3.12 -18.39
CA LEU A 159 -17.46 -2.82 -17.45
C LEU A 159 -17.66 -3.43 -16.06
N GLY A 160 -18.91 -3.67 -15.66
CA GLY A 160 -19.28 -4.15 -14.34
C GLY A 160 -19.24 -5.67 -14.21
N GLN A 161 -19.51 -6.41 -15.29
CA GLN A 161 -19.68 -7.88 -15.25
C GLN A 161 -18.44 -8.68 -15.69
N LEU A 162 -17.50 -8.06 -16.43
CA LEU A 162 -16.33 -8.79 -16.98
C LEU A 162 -15.26 -9.15 -15.94
N THR A 163 -15.25 -8.46 -14.80
CA THR A 163 -14.30 -8.68 -13.71
C THR A 163 -15.03 -8.55 -12.39
N PRO A 164 -14.55 -9.19 -11.30
CA PRO A 164 -15.13 -9.00 -9.98
C PRO A 164 -15.35 -7.51 -9.66
N PRO A 165 -16.54 -7.11 -9.15
CA PRO A 165 -16.88 -5.71 -9.00
C PRO A 165 -15.95 -5.01 -8.01
N VAL A 166 -15.76 -3.70 -8.23
CA VAL A 166 -15.12 -2.80 -7.25
C VAL A 166 -15.99 -1.56 -7.16
N LEU A 167 -15.87 -0.65 -8.13
CA LEU A 167 -16.71 0.55 -8.24
C LEU A 167 -18.10 0.30 -8.82
N TYR A 168 -18.40 -0.95 -9.19
CA TYR A 168 -19.74 -1.41 -9.57
C TYR A 168 -20.34 -2.30 -8.47
N GLY A 169 -19.60 -2.58 -7.39
CA GLY A 169 -20.10 -3.41 -6.31
C GLY A 169 -21.13 -2.69 -5.46
N ASP A 170 -21.94 -3.48 -4.76
CA ASP A 170 -22.84 -3.10 -3.68
C ASP A 170 -22.19 -2.21 -2.59
N GLY A 171 -20.91 -2.43 -2.29
CA GLY A 171 -20.17 -1.61 -1.34
C GLY A 171 -19.74 -0.22 -1.85
N SER A 172 -20.02 0.14 -3.10
CA SER A 172 -19.58 1.40 -3.71
C SER A 172 -20.69 2.45 -3.72
N ASP A 173 -20.47 3.58 -3.06
CA ASP A 173 -21.44 4.69 -2.98
C ASP A 173 -21.81 5.24 -4.36
N ILE A 174 -20.83 5.39 -5.27
CA ILE A 174 -21.15 5.85 -6.63
C ILE A 174 -22.02 4.86 -7.42
N ALA A 175 -21.84 3.56 -7.23
CA ALA A 175 -22.65 2.54 -7.91
C ALA A 175 -24.10 2.59 -7.40
N THR A 176 -24.26 2.72 -6.09
CA THR A 176 -25.57 2.86 -5.44
C THR A 176 -26.26 4.15 -5.88
N LEU A 177 -25.53 5.28 -5.89
CA LEU A 177 -26.04 6.57 -6.34
C LEU A 177 -26.52 6.53 -7.80
N GLN A 178 -25.80 5.82 -8.67
CA GLN A 178 -26.15 5.70 -10.09
C GLN A 178 -27.05 4.50 -10.42
N GLN A 179 -27.51 3.76 -9.40
CA GLN A 179 -28.31 2.54 -9.54
C GLN A 179 -27.66 1.51 -10.49
N ALA A 180 -26.32 1.49 -10.52
CA ALA A 180 -25.53 0.68 -11.43
C ALA A 180 -24.89 -0.53 -10.75
N THR A 181 -25.30 -0.88 -9.53
CA THR A 181 -24.72 -1.98 -8.74
C THR A 181 -24.83 -3.33 -9.45
N VAL A 182 -23.74 -4.08 -9.49
CA VAL A 182 -23.61 -5.39 -10.12
C VAL A 182 -22.97 -6.37 -9.13
N GLY A 183 -23.70 -7.45 -8.83
CA GLY A 183 -23.22 -8.55 -8.00
C GLY A 183 -23.12 -8.23 -6.50
N GLU A 184 -23.15 -9.27 -5.68
CA GLU A 184 -22.77 -9.18 -4.27
C GLU A 184 -21.25 -9.38 -4.19
N SER A 185 -20.53 -8.34 -3.76
CA SER A 185 -19.09 -8.43 -3.58
C SER A 185 -18.66 -7.49 -2.46
N ALA A 186 -19.30 -7.63 -1.31
CA ALA A 186 -18.85 -7.00 -0.09
C ALA A 186 -17.43 -7.50 0.23
N PHE A 187 -16.47 -6.59 0.17
CA PHE A 187 -15.18 -6.78 0.80
C PHE A 187 -15.41 -6.75 2.30
N THR A 188 -15.30 -7.90 2.96
CA THR A 188 -15.42 -8.02 4.40
C THR A 188 -14.12 -8.62 4.94
N LEU A 189 -13.37 -7.80 5.66
CA LEU A 189 -12.34 -8.23 6.58
C LEU A 189 -13.05 -8.54 7.89
N ASP A 190 -13.10 -9.82 8.27
CA ASP A 190 -13.56 -10.24 9.60
C ASP A 190 -12.52 -9.84 10.68
N ALA A 191 -12.25 -8.54 10.79
CA ALA A 191 -11.21 -7.95 11.61
C ALA A 191 -11.61 -6.52 12.00
N SER A 192 -11.56 -6.21 13.28
CA SER A 192 -11.82 -4.85 13.75
C SER A 192 -10.79 -3.84 13.21
N PHE A 193 -11.21 -2.59 12.94
CA PHE A 193 -10.30 -1.51 12.52
C PHE A 193 -9.12 -1.32 13.47
N SER A 194 -9.36 -1.48 14.78
CA SER A 194 -8.31 -1.40 15.80
C SER A 194 -7.24 -2.48 15.62
N LEU A 195 -7.64 -3.71 15.26
CA LEU A 195 -6.70 -4.79 14.98
C LEU A 195 -5.92 -4.52 13.70
N ILE A 196 -6.58 -4.11 12.62
CA ILE A 196 -5.90 -3.78 11.35
C ILE A 196 -4.91 -2.62 11.56
N LEU A 197 -5.31 -1.57 12.31
CA LEU A 197 -4.43 -0.48 12.70
C LEU A 197 -3.22 -1.00 13.48
N GLY A 198 -3.45 -1.80 14.53
CA GLY A 198 -2.40 -2.34 15.39
C GLY A 198 -1.40 -3.16 14.59
N VAL A 199 -1.87 -4.02 13.70
CA VAL A 199 -1.03 -4.88 12.86
C VAL A 199 -0.22 -4.05 11.87
N ILE A 200 -0.80 -3.03 11.24
CA ILE A 200 -0.06 -2.13 10.35
C ILE A 200 1.01 -1.36 11.14
N LEU A 201 0.69 -0.81 12.31
CA LEU A 201 1.64 -0.11 13.16
C LEU A 201 2.78 -1.03 13.62
N ILE A 202 2.48 -2.26 14.05
CA ILE A 202 3.49 -3.29 14.37
C ILE A 202 4.34 -3.57 13.13
N GLY A 203 3.74 -3.65 11.94
CA GLY A 203 4.43 -3.72 10.65
C GLY A 203 5.43 -2.58 10.44
N LEU A 204 5.02 -1.34 10.71
CA LEU A 204 5.91 -0.18 10.65
C LEU A 204 7.09 -0.33 11.62
N PHE A 205 6.83 -0.73 12.87
CA PHE A 205 7.86 -0.93 13.89
C PHE A 205 8.84 -2.05 13.53
N VAL A 206 8.35 -3.19 13.06
CA VAL A 206 9.20 -4.31 12.61
C VAL A 206 10.05 -3.87 11.43
N SER A 207 9.45 -3.19 10.44
CA SER A 207 10.16 -2.68 9.27
C SER A 207 11.22 -1.63 9.63
N GLU A 208 10.95 -0.76 10.60
CA GLU A 208 11.92 0.21 11.10
C GLU A 208 13.01 -0.46 11.95
N GLY A 209 12.65 -1.41 12.80
CA GLY A 209 13.57 -2.17 13.64
C GLY A 209 14.59 -2.94 12.81
N VAL A 210 14.15 -3.67 11.78
CA VAL A 210 15.03 -4.39 10.84
C VAL A 210 16.00 -3.43 10.14
N TYR A 211 15.51 -2.27 9.70
CA TYR A 211 16.33 -1.28 9.03
C TYR A 211 17.34 -0.63 9.99
N PHE A 212 16.91 -0.23 11.19
CA PHE A 212 17.78 0.34 12.20
C PHE A 212 18.85 -0.65 12.66
N ARG A 213 18.47 -1.94 12.75
CA ARG A 213 19.34 -2.98 13.29
C ARG A 213 20.38 -3.49 12.29
N TRP A 214 19.97 -3.72 11.04
CA TRP A 214 20.79 -4.37 10.02
C TRP A 214 20.96 -3.56 8.73
N GLY A 215 20.32 -2.39 8.59
CA GLY A 215 20.39 -1.57 7.38
C GLY A 215 19.60 -2.14 6.19
N ILE A 216 18.91 -3.27 6.37
CA ILE A 216 18.15 -3.94 5.32
C ILE A 216 16.72 -3.39 5.28
N ARG A 217 16.23 -3.09 4.09
CA ARG A 217 14.85 -2.63 3.88
C ARG A 217 13.99 -3.83 3.54
N LEU A 218 12.92 -4.07 4.30
CA LEU A 218 11.94 -5.10 3.94
C LEU A 218 11.17 -4.70 2.67
N ASN A 219 10.59 -5.70 2.00
CA ASN A 219 9.90 -5.53 0.73
C ASN A 219 8.52 -4.85 0.91
N GLY A 220 8.56 -3.54 1.21
CA GLY A 220 7.39 -2.72 1.53
C GLY A 220 7.11 -2.68 3.04
N ILE A 221 6.93 -1.47 3.57
CA ILE A 221 6.74 -1.24 5.01
C ILE A 221 5.39 -1.77 5.48
N ILE A 222 4.36 -1.58 4.66
CA ILE A 222 2.96 -1.96 4.95
C ILE A 222 2.54 -3.17 4.12
N ALA A 223 3.35 -3.56 3.13
CA ALA A 223 3.01 -4.66 2.23
C ALA A 223 2.90 -6.00 2.95
N LEU A 224 3.82 -6.31 3.88
CA LEU A 224 3.82 -7.59 4.60
C LEU A 224 2.60 -7.80 5.50
N PRO A 225 2.22 -6.87 6.40
CA PRO A 225 1.01 -7.05 7.21
C PRO A 225 -0.26 -7.12 6.36
N LEU A 226 -0.38 -6.29 5.32
CA LEU A 226 -1.55 -6.34 4.42
C LEU A 226 -1.59 -7.62 3.60
N LEU A 227 -0.44 -8.09 3.10
CA LEU A 227 -0.36 -9.36 2.37
C LEU A 227 -0.75 -10.53 3.26
N ALA A 228 -0.34 -10.53 4.54
CA ALA A 228 -0.74 -11.55 5.50
C ALA A 228 -2.25 -11.52 5.75
N LEU A 229 -2.82 -10.33 5.96
CA LEU A 229 -4.26 -10.14 6.13
C LEU A 229 -5.06 -10.64 4.92
N PHE A 230 -4.65 -10.24 3.71
CA PHE A 230 -5.32 -10.68 2.47
C PHE A 230 -5.11 -12.17 2.19
N SER A 231 -3.99 -12.75 2.61
CA SER A 231 -3.75 -14.19 2.47
C SER A 231 -4.69 -15.02 3.35
N LEU A 232 -5.09 -14.52 4.52
CA LEU A 232 -6.12 -15.15 5.36
C LEU A 232 -7.53 -15.05 4.76
N GLN A 233 -7.75 -14.12 3.84
CA GLN A 233 -9.03 -13.97 3.13
C GLN A 233 -9.07 -14.78 1.83
N SER A 234 -7.93 -14.88 1.14
CA SER A 234 -7.81 -15.62 -0.12
C SER A 234 -6.42 -16.21 -0.30
N ALA A 235 -6.33 -17.53 -0.38
CA ALA A 235 -5.10 -18.28 -0.64
C ALA A 235 -4.47 -17.93 -1.99
N ALA A 236 -5.27 -17.44 -2.96
CA ALA A 236 -4.79 -17.02 -4.28
C ALA A 236 -3.90 -15.76 -4.22
N VAL A 237 -4.00 -14.95 -3.17
CA VAL A 237 -3.24 -13.69 -3.03
C VAL A 237 -1.73 -13.95 -3.01
N LEU A 238 -1.28 -14.95 -2.26
CA LEU A 238 0.15 -15.25 -2.11
C LEU A 238 0.83 -15.68 -3.44
N PRO A 239 0.35 -16.70 -4.19
CA PRO A 239 0.95 -17.08 -5.45
C PRO A 239 0.86 -15.96 -6.49
N LEU A 240 -0.25 -15.22 -6.55
CA LEU A 240 -0.38 -14.04 -7.42
C LEU A 240 0.65 -12.97 -7.08
N TYR A 241 0.85 -12.69 -5.78
CA TYR A 241 1.86 -11.74 -5.33
C TYR A 241 3.27 -12.19 -5.73
N VAL A 242 3.65 -13.46 -5.49
CA VAL A 242 4.99 -13.96 -5.81
C VAL A 242 5.24 -13.97 -7.31
N ALA A 243 4.32 -14.50 -8.11
CA ALA A 243 4.45 -14.56 -9.56
C ALA A 243 4.44 -13.15 -10.18
N GLY A 244 3.48 -12.31 -9.76
CA GLY A 244 3.38 -10.93 -10.21
C GLY A 244 4.62 -10.10 -9.83
N LEU A 245 5.14 -10.27 -8.62
CA LEU A 245 6.38 -9.63 -8.17
C LEU A 245 7.54 -9.98 -9.11
N ALA A 246 7.72 -11.25 -9.47
CA ALA A 246 8.78 -11.69 -10.37
C ALA A 246 8.64 -11.09 -11.78
N VAL A 247 7.43 -11.15 -12.35
CA VAL A 247 7.14 -10.63 -13.70
C VAL A 247 7.33 -9.12 -13.76
N VAL A 248 6.73 -8.37 -12.82
CA VAL A 248 6.82 -6.91 -12.80
C VAL A 248 8.24 -6.47 -12.51
N TYR A 249 8.96 -7.14 -11.59
CA TYR A 249 10.37 -6.87 -11.33
C TYR A 249 11.22 -7.04 -12.60
N TRP A 250 10.99 -8.12 -13.36
CA TRP A 250 11.69 -8.35 -14.63
C TRP A 250 11.38 -7.23 -15.63
N LEU A 251 10.10 -6.89 -15.85
CA LEU A 251 9.67 -5.84 -16.77
C LEU A 251 10.27 -4.46 -16.43
N ILE A 252 10.15 -4.02 -15.17
CA ILE A 252 10.72 -2.72 -14.78
C ILE A 252 12.24 -2.71 -14.89
N THR A 253 12.90 -3.84 -14.67
CA THR A 253 14.35 -3.95 -14.86
C THR A 253 14.73 -3.80 -16.33
N GLN A 254 13.96 -4.38 -17.25
CA GLN A 254 14.19 -4.18 -18.69
C GLN A 254 13.92 -2.73 -19.11
N ILE A 255 12.84 -2.12 -18.63
CA ILE A 255 12.51 -0.72 -18.92
C ILE A 255 13.60 0.20 -18.39
N HIS A 256 14.02 0.02 -17.14
CA HIS A 256 15.10 0.81 -16.54
C HIS A 256 16.39 0.70 -17.35
N ARG A 257 16.80 -0.51 -17.74
CA ARG A 257 18.02 -0.72 -18.54
C ARG A 257 17.98 0.00 -19.89
N ARG A 258 16.80 0.12 -20.50
CA ARG A 258 16.64 0.74 -21.84
C ARG A 258 16.43 2.25 -21.79
N THR A 259 15.77 2.74 -20.75
CA THR A 259 15.31 4.14 -20.68
C THR A 259 16.02 4.97 -19.63
N LEU A 260 16.76 4.32 -18.71
CA LEU A 260 17.38 4.91 -17.53
C LEU A 260 16.39 5.64 -16.59
N LEU A 261 15.08 5.44 -16.80
CA LEU A 261 14.05 5.97 -15.90
C LEU A 261 14.24 5.38 -14.50
N TYR A 262 14.16 6.24 -13.49
CA TYR A 262 14.39 5.85 -12.11
C TYR A 262 13.44 6.60 -11.16
N GLY A 263 13.52 6.28 -9.87
CA GLY A 263 12.79 6.99 -8.84
C GLY A 263 11.26 6.82 -8.95
N ARG A 264 10.54 7.93 -8.79
CA ARG A 264 9.07 7.94 -8.77
C ARG A 264 8.44 7.53 -10.10
N VAL A 265 9.09 7.85 -11.22
CA VAL A 265 8.61 7.45 -12.55
C VAL A 265 8.64 5.94 -12.71
N LEU A 266 9.75 5.29 -12.33
CA LEU A 266 9.86 3.83 -12.43
C LEU A 266 8.89 3.12 -11.48
N LEU A 267 8.65 3.67 -10.28
CA LEU A 267 7.60 3.19 -9.38
C LEU A 267 6.21 3.27 -10.03
N ALA A 268 5.89 4.41 -10.65
CA ALA A 268 4.60 4.60 -11.33
C ALA A 268 4.40 3.63 -12.49
N ILE A 269 5.46 3.39 -13.28
CA ILE A 269 5.45 2.40 -14.36
C ILE A 269 5.21 0.99 -13.81
N GLY A 270 5.94 0.59 -12.76
CA GLY A 270 5.78 -0.73 -12.15
C GLY A 270 4.35 -0.95 -11.62
N LEU A 271 3.77 0.07 -11.00
CA LEU A 271 2.37 0.07 -10.56
C LEU A 271 1.40 -0.02 -11.74
N ALA A 272 1.60 0.77 -12.79
CA ALA A 272 0.74 0.76 -13.97
C ALA A 272 0.76 -0.63 -14.66
N ILE A 273 1.93 -1.24 -14.79
CA ILE A 273 2.09 -2.61 -15.31
C ILE A 273 1.35 -3.61 -14.43
N ALA A 274 1.57 -3.56 -13.11
CA ALA A 274 0.96 -4.51 -12.17
C ALA A 274 -0.57 -4.41 -12.17
N VAL A 275 -1.12 -3.20 -12.08
CA VAL A 275 -2.57 -2.96 -12.08
C VAL A 275 -3.21 -3.30 -13.42
N SER A 276 -2.56 -2.97 -14.55
CA SER A 276 -3.04 -3.37 -15.88
C SER A 276 -3.01 -4.88 -16.06
N GLY A 277 -1.94 -5.54 -15.62
CA GLY A 277 -1.78 -6.99 -15.68
C GLY A 277 -2.76 -7.75 -14.78
N ALA A 278 -3.33 -7.10 -13.77
CA ALA A 278 -4.35 -7.70 -12.92
C ALA A 278 -5.70 -7.84 -13.64
N ILE A 279 -6.00 -7.04 -14.67
CA ILE A 279 -7.25 -7.13 -15.44
C ILE A 279 -7.41 -8.49 -16.14
N PRO A 280 -6.46 -8.97 -16.98
CA PRO A 280 -6.59 -10.29 -17.59
C PRO A 280 -6.58 -11.42 -16.57
N ILE A 281 -5.86 -11.25 -15.44
CA ILE A 281 -5.91 -12.22 -14.33
C ILE A 281 -7.33 -12.26 -13.73
N ALA A 282 -7.99 -11.12 -13.56
CA ALA A 282 -9.35 -11.04 -13.03
C ALA A 282 -10.40 -11.71 -13.93
N ILE A 283 -10.13 -11.82 -15.23
CA ILE A 283 -11.02 -12.45 -16.22
C ILE A 283 -10.84 -13.97 -16.19
N VAL A 284 -9.61 -14.46 -16.02
CA VAL A 284 -9.27 -15.88 -16.21
C VAL A 284 -9.16 -16.64 -14.88
N ALA A 285 -8.70 -15.98 -13.82
CA ALA A 285 -8.50 -16.61 -12.52
C ALA A 285 -9.77 -16.50 -11.66
N PRO A 286 -10.10 -17.55 -10.87
CA PRO A 286 -11.26 -17.56 -9.99
C PRO A 286 -10.99 -16.72 -8.73
N VAL A 287 -10.88 -15.40 -8.90
CA VAL A 287 -10.64 -14.48 -7.78
C VAL A 287 -11.98 -13.99 -7.24
N THR A 288 -12.19 -14.19 -5.95
CA THR A 288 -13.49 -13.95 -5.29
C THR A 288 -13.82 -12.48 -5.09
N THR A 289 -12.82 -11.59 -4.98
CA THR A 289 -13.08 -10.15 -4.81
C THR A 289 -12.17 -9.29 -5.68
N GLY A 290 -12.75 -8.26 -6.32
CA GLY A 290 -11.99 -7.33 -7.16
C GLY A 290 -11.04 -6.47 -6.35
N LEU A 291 -11.38 -6.18 -5.09
CA LEU A 291 -10.56 -5.39 -4.18
C LEU A 291 -9.29 -6.15 -3.75
N HIS A 292 -9.38 -7.43 -3.37
CA HIS A 292 -8.17 -8.22 -3.04
C HIS A 292 -7.18 -8.22 -4.21
N LEU A 293 -7.66 -8.46 -5.43
CA LEU A 293 -6.80 -8.47 -6.61
C LEU A 293 -6.21 -7.09 -6.92
N PHE A 294 -7.02 -6.03 -6.84
CA PHE A 294 -6.59 -4.67 -7.07
C PHE A 294 -5.49 -4.23 -6.08
N PHE A 295 -5.69 -4.48 -4.78
CA PHE A 295 -4.68 -4.18 -3.77
C PHE A 295 -3.44 -5.07 -3.92
N THR A 296 -3.60 -6.36 -4.23
CA THR A 296 -2.48 -7.26 -4.49
C THR A 296 -1.64 -6.77 -5.66
N ALA A 297 -2.26 -6.26 -6.72
CA ALA A 297 -1.56 -5.65 -7.86
C ALA A 297 -0.76 -4.39 -7.45
N ILE A 298 -1.32 -3.54 -6.59
CA ILE A 298 -0.60 -2.38 -6.04
C ILE A 298 0.62 -2.85 -5.22
N LEU A 299 0.43 -3.86 -4.35
CA LEU A 299 1.51 -4.43 -3.55
C LEU A 299 2.60 -5.05 -4.43
N ILE A 300 2.24 -5.75 -5.50
CA ILE A 300 3.16 -6.28 -6.51
C ILE A 300 4.01 -5.17 -7.12
N GLY A 301 3.38 -4.07 -7.58
CA GLY A 301 4.10 -2.96 -8.20
C GLY A 301 5.06 -2.25 -7.23
N ILE A 302 4.61 -1.99 -6.00
CA ILE A 302 5.45 -1.40 -4.94
C ILE A 302 6.60 -2.35 -4.59
N GLY A 303 6.31 -3.64 -4.41
CA GLY A 303 7.28 -4.66 -4.04
C GLY A 303 8.34 -4.84 -5.12
N ALA A 304 7.94 -4.90 -6.39
CA ALA A 304 8.85 -5.06 -7.52
C ALA A 304 9.82 -3.87 -7.59
N TYR A 305 9.31 -2.64 -7.49
CA TYR A 305 10.14 -1.45 -7.45
C TYR A 305 11.08 -1.41 -6.23
N ASN A 306 10.58 -1.79 -5.05
CA ASN A 306 11.40 -1.84 -3.83
C ASN A 306 12.52 -2.87 -3.93
N LEU A 307 12.28 -4.02 -4.57
CA LEU A 307 13.29 -5.02 -4.84
C LEU A 307 14.32 -4.53 -5.87
N HIS A 308 13.86 -3.88 -6.93
CA HIS A 308 14.70 -3.33 -7.99
C HIS A 308 15.68 -2.28 -7.47
N ARG A 309 15.21 -1.32 -6.66
CA ARG A 309 16.05 -0.24 -6.10
C ARG A 309 17.09 -0.74 -5.09
N MET A 310 16.95 -1.95 -4.55
CA MET A 310 17.90 -2.48 -3.57
C MET A 310 19.20 -2.92 -4.26
N PRO A 311 20.37 -2.70 -3.61
CA PRO A 311 21.64 -3.25 -4.07
C PRO A 311 21.52 -4.76 -4.27
N PRO A 312 22.10 -5.34 -5.33
CA PRO A 312 21.99 -6.77 -5.62
C PRO A 312 22.34 -7.67 -4.42
N GLU A 313 23.37 -7.29 -3.66
CA GLU A 313 23.86 -8.00 -2.47
C GLU A 313 22.81 -8.09 -1.35
N HIS A 314 21.93 -7.08 -1.22
CA HIS A 314 20.93 -7.03 -0.15
C HIS A 314 19.59 -7.69 -0.55
N ARG A 315 19.39 -8.03 -1.83
CA ARG A 315 18.09 -8.50 -2.33
C ARG A 315 17.68 -9.85 -1.73
N SER A 316 18.59 -10.83 -1.73
CA SER A 316 18.32 -12.15 -1.15
C SER A 316 18.05 -12.06 0.35
N MET A 317 18.84 -11.27 1.08
CA MET A 317 18.65 -11.03 2.51
C MET A 317 17.30 -10.37 2.81
N SER A 318 16.95 -9.35 2.03
CA SER A 318 15.64 -8.70 2.14
C SER A 318 14.49 -9.67 1.88
N LEU A 319 14.59 -10.53 0.85
CA LEU A 319 13.55 -11.49 0.52
C LEU A 319 13.39 -12.53 1.65
N ALA A 320 14.49 -13.07 2.16
CA ALA A 320 14.47 -14.03 3.27
C ALA A 320 13.87 -13.42 4.55
N LEU A 321 14.29 -12.21 4.93
CA LEU A 321 13.73 -11.51 6.09
C LEU A 321 12.25 -11.16 5.88
N SER A 322 11.87 -10.74 4.68
CA SER A 322 10.47 -10.41 4.36
C SER A 322 9.58 -11.65 4.40
N ALA A 323 10.07 -12.80 3.91
CA ALA A 323 9.35 -14.07 3.97
C ALA A 323 9.15 -14.54 5.41
N GLY A 324 10.20 -14.51 6.24
CA GLY A 324 10.09 -14.83 7.67
C GLY A 324 9.13 -13.89 8.42
N ALA A 325 9.23 -12.58 8.16
CA ALA A 325 8.32 -11.59 8.75
C ALA A 325 6.87 -11.78 8.30
N PHE A 326 6.63 -12.08 7.01
CA PHE A 326 5.30 -12.41 6.49
C PHE A 326 4.69 -13.61 7.22
N VAL A 327 5.45 -14.70 7.40
CA VAL A 327 4.96 -15.88 8.14
C VAL A 327 4.68 -15.53 9.60
N GLY A 328 5.51 -14.69 10.22
CA GLY A 328 5.26 -14.18 11.58
C GLY A 328 3.95 -13.39 11.69
N PHE A 329 3.70 -12.46 10.75
CA PHE A 329 2.43 -11.72 10.69
C PHE A 329 1.24 -12.64 10.41
N LEU A 330 1.37 -13.56 9.47
CA LEU A 330 0.33 -14.51 9.09
C LEU A 330 -0.05 -15.41 10.28
N GLY A 331 0.94 -15.99 10.97
CA GLY A 331 0.71 -16.80 12.16
C GLY A 331 0.11 -16.01 13.32
N GLY A 332 0.62 -14.79 13.57
CA GLY A 332 0.07 -13.91 14.61
C GLY A 332 -1.37 -13.49 14.33
N LEU A 333 -1.69 -13.14 13.08
CA LEU A 333 -3.05 -12.80 12.66
C LEU A 333 -3.98 -14.00 12.73
N ARG A 334 -3.52 -15.21 12.38
CA ARG A 334 -4.33 -16.44 12.44
C ARG A 334 -4.81 -16.79 13.85
N VAL A 335 -4.10 -16.36 14.89
CA VAL A 335 -4.52 -16.51 16.30
C VAL A 335 -5.66 -15.56 16.66
N LEU A 336 -5.74 -14.42 15.99
CA LEU A 336 -6.70 -13.35 16.31
C LEU A 336 -7.91 -13.31 15.37
N ILE A 337 -7.76 -13.85 14.15
CA ILE A 337 -8.76 -13.81 13.08
C ILE A 337 -8.98 -15.23 12.55
N SER A 338 -10.24 -15.58 12.34
CA SER A 338 -10.62 -16.79 11.61
C SER A 338 -10.41 -16.59 10.10
N PRO A 339 -9.64 -17.45 9.41
CA PRO A 339 -9.46 -17.33 7.98
C PRO A 339 -10.80 -17.56 7.27
N ALA A 340 -11.04 -16.82 6.18
CA ALA A 340 -12.20 -17.06 5.35
C ALA A 340 -12.10 -18.43 4.66
N GLN A 341 -13.22 -18.99 4.19
CA GLN A 341 -13.23 -20.32 3.55
C GLN A 341 -12.24 -20.47 2.38
N ALA A 342 -12.01 -19.39 1.63
CA ALA A 342 -11.04 -19.37 0.53
C ALA A 342 -9.62 -18.96 0.97
N GLY A 343 -9.41 -18.72 2.26
CA GLY A 343 -8.19 -18.21 2.87
C GLY A 343 -7.10 -19.26 3.06
N LEU A 344 -5.88 -18.78 3.23
CA LEU A 344 -4.75 -19.62 3.66
C LEU A 344 -4.94 -20.03 5.13
N LEU A 345 -4.46 -21.22 5.50
CA LEU A 345 -4.52 -21.76 6.88
C LEU A 345 -5.93 -22.10 7.41
N VAL A 346 -6.90 -22.31 6.51
CA VAL A 346 -8.19 -22.95 6.84
C VAL A 346 -7.93 -24.43 7.18
N ASP A 347 -7.39 -25.17 6.21
CA ASP A 347 -6.97 -26.58 6.34
C ASP A 347 -5.50 -26.71 5.93
N PRO A 348 -4.55 -26.30 6.79
CA PRO A 348 -3.16 -26.22 6.39
C PRO A 348 -2.55 -27.60 6.14
N GLY A 349 -2.04 -27.81 4.92
CA GLY A 349 -1.36 -29.04 4.52
C GLY A 349 0.12 -29.07 4.93
N LEU A 350 0.74 -30.26 4.85
CA LEU A 350 2.17 -30.44 5.13
C LEU A 350 3.08 -29.53 4.29
N LEU A 351 2.70 -29.26 3.03
CA LEU A 351 3.45 -28.36 2.16
C LEU A 351 3.44 -26.92 2.67
N GLU A 352 2.32 -26.43 3.17
CA GLU A 352 2.21 -25.07 3.70
C GLU A 352 3.05 -24.89 4.96
N PHE A 353 3.00 -25.88 5.86
CA PHE A 353 3.87 -25.90 7.04
C PHE A 353 5.35 -25.98 6.65
N GLY A 354 5.70 -26.80 5.66
CA GLY A 354 7.06 -26.90 5.14
C GLY A 354 7.58 -25.58 4.57
N LEU A 355 6.77 -24.89 3.76
CA LEU A 355 7.11 -23.58 3.20
C LEU A 355 7.22 -22.50 4.29
N ALA A 356 6.30 -22.50 5.26
CA ALA A 356 6.34 -21.59 6.40
C ALA A 356 7.61 -21.80 7.25
N ALA A 357 7.92 -23.06 7.58
CA ALA A 357 9.13 -23.42 8.32
C ALA A 357 10.40 -23.03 7.54
N ALA A 358 10.44 -23.26 6.23
CA ALA A 358 11.57 -22.86 5.38
C ALA A 358 11.74 -21.33 5.35
N ALA A 359 10.66 -20.58 5.21
CA ALA A 359 10.69 -19.10 5.21
C ALA A 359 11.15 -18.53 6.55
N VAL A 360 10.65 -19.05 7.67
CA VAL A 360 11.08 -18.66 9.03
C VAL A 360 12.55 -19.01 9.24
N THR A 361 12.97 -20.21 8.87
CA THR A 361 14.36 -20.67 9.01
C THR A 361 15.31 -19.82 8.17
N ALA A 362 14.97 -19.54 6.91
CA ALA A 362 15.75 -18.67 6.04
C ALA A 362 15.86 -17.24 6.61
N GLY A 363 14.76 -16.69 7.13
CA GLY A 363 14.74 -15.40 7.81
C GLY A 363 15.64 -15.38 9.05
N ALA A 364 15.54 -16.40 9.91
CA ALA A 364 16.33 -16.52 11.13
C ALA A 364 17.83 -16.69 10.86
N ILE A 365 18.20 -17.55 9.90
CA ILE A 365 19.60 -17.71 9.47
C ILE A 365 20.14 -16.38 8.93
N THR A 366 19.35 -15.66 8.14
CA THR A 366 19.75 -14.36 7.59
C THR A 366 19.95 -13.33 8.70
N ALA A 367 19.01 -13.22 9.63
CA ALA A 367 19.11 -12.34 10.80
C ALA A 367 20.36 -12.66 11.63
N PHE A 368 20.63 -13.95 11.88
CA PHE A 368 21.80 -14.39 12.63
C PHE A 368 23.12 -14.08 11.93
N ARG A 369 23.18 -14.26 10.59
CA ARG A 369 24.35 -13.87 9.79
C ARG A 369 24.60 -12.37 9.84
N LEU A 370 23.55 -11.56 9.68
CA LEU A 370 23.65 -10.09 9.77
C LEU A 370 24.07 -9.64 11.17
N GLU A 371 23.64 -10.36 12.20
CA GLU A 371 24.06 -10.07 13.57
C GLU A 371 25.54 -10.35 13.79
N ARG A 372 26.05 -11.48 13.28
CA ARG A 372 27.46 -11.83 13.36
C ARG A 372 28.37 -10.86 12.61
N LEU A 373 27.91 -10.31 11.49
CA LEU A 373 28.65 -9.34 10.69
C LEU A 373 28.64 -7.93 11.31
N ARG A 374 27.86 -7.70 12.38
CA ARG A 374 27.76 -6.38 12.98
C ARG A 374 29.03 -6.05 13.76
N PRO A 375 29.71 -4.92 13.48
CA PRO A 375 30.88 -4.52 14.24
C PRO A 375 30.51 -4.34 15.72
N SER A 376 31.39 -4.81 16.59
CA SER A 376 31.23 -4.66 18.03
C SER A 376 31.14 -3.17 18.42
N ALA A 377 30.53 -2.86 19.57
CA ALA A 377 30.43 -1.46 20.02
C ALA A 377 31.82 -0.80 20.19
N ALA A 378 32.83 -1.58 20.57
CA ALA A 378 34.22 -1.14 20.68
C ALA A 378 34.83 -0.83 19.31
N GLU A 379 34.58 -1.68 18.31
CA GLU A 379 35.07 -1.50 16.94
C GLU A 379 34.41 -0.30 16.24
N ARG A 380 33.12 -0.06 16.50
CA ARG A 380 32.43 1.16 16.05
C ARG A 380 33.08 2.43 16.59
N ARG A 381 33.43 2.47 17.89
CA ARG A 381 34.12 3.61 18.50
C ARG A 381 35.50 3.85 17.85
N ARG A 382 36.22 2.78 17.53
CA ARG A 382 37.54 2.83 16.88
C ARG A 382 37.47 3.35 15.45
N ILE A 383 36.47 2.93 14.68
CA ILE A 383 36.22 3.42 13.31
C ILE A 383 35.86 4.91 13.32
N THR A 384 35.05 5.36 14.29
CA THR A 384 34.71 6.79 14.42
C THR A 384 35.91 7.65 14.85
N SER A 385 36.80 7.15 15.71
CA SER A 385 37.99 7.91 16.11
C SER A 385 39.00 8.09 14.97
N HIS A 386 39.11 7.12 14.06
CA HIS A 386 40.05 7.22 12.92
C HIS A 386 39.57 8.11 11.77
N LYS A 387 38.29 8.50 11.73
CA LYS A 387 37.79 9.47 10.73
C LYS A 387 37.99 10.93 11.14
N HIS A 388 38.46 11.18 12.36
CA HIS A 388 38.69 12.52 12.90
C HIS A 388 40.18 12.84 13.12
N THR A 389 41.07 11.92 12.72
CA THR A 389 42.52 12.11 12.58
C THR A 389 42.85 12.08 11.10
#